data_AF-A0A948B173-F1
#
_entry.id   AF-A0A948B173-F1
#
_cell.length_a   1.000
_cell.length_b   1.000
_cell.length_c   1.000
_cell.angle_alpha   90.00
_cell.angle_beta   90.00
_cell.angle_gamma   90.00
#
_symmetry.space_group_name_H-M   'P 1'
#
loop_
_entity.id
_entity.type
_entity.pdbx_description
1 polymer ?
#
loop_
_entity_poly.entity_id
_entity_poly.type
_entity_poly.pdbx_seq_one_letter_code
_entity_poly.pdbx_strand_id
1 'polypeptide(L)' 'GLPVLGSPKFTKLLTEDFAGSYGGCWAIEPDPHKIAVRMIDHIQAKREKLGISKAKERVLFDMEMRREMVDG' A
#
# COMPACT_ATOMS: atom_id res chain seq x y z
N GLY A 1 20.83 5.94 -10.17
CA GLY A 1 19.63 5.08 -10.29
C GLY A 1 19.98 3.66 -9.88
N LEU A 2 18.99 2.78 -9.72
CA LEU A 2 19.25 1.36 -9.43
C LEU A 2 19.99 0.70 -10.61
N PRO A 3 21.06 -0.08 -10.39
CA PRO A 3 21.86 -0.69 -11.45
C PRO A 3 21.20 -1.98 -12.00
N VAL A 4 19.95 -1.88 -12.45
CA VAL A 4 19.12 -3.03 -12.85
C VAL A 4 18.67 -2.97 -14.31
N LEU A 5 18.85 -1.82 -14.96
CA LEU A 5 18.40 -1.52 -16.33
C LEU A 5 19.09 -2.36 -17.41
N GLY A 6 20.23 -3.00 -17.09
CA GLY A 6 20.92 -3.90 -18.02
C GLY A 6 20.20 -5.23 -18.26
N SER A 7 19.17 -5.56 -17.46
CA SER A 7 18.34 -6.74 -17.64
C SER A 7 16.86 -6.34 -17.61
N PRO A 8 16.17 -6.33 -18.77
CA PRO A 8 14.74 -5.98 -18.83
C PRO A 8 13.88 -6.90 -17.98
N LYS A 9 14.21 -8.20 -17.94
CA LYS A 9 13.48 -9.19 -17.13
C LYS A 9 13.62 -8.90 -15.65
N PHE A 10 14.82 -8.56 -15.17
CA PHE A 10 15.03 -8.23 -13.76
C PHE A 10 14.42 -6.88 -13.38
N THR A 11 14.49 -5.89 -14.28
CA THR A 11 13.81 -4.60 -14.08
C THR A 11 12.31 -4.81 -13.92
N LYS A 12 11.67 -5.54 -14.84
CA LYS A 12 10.24 -5.84 -14.77
C LYS A 12 9.86 -6.59 -13.48
N LEU A 13 10.66 -7.58 -13.09
CA LEU A 13 10.43 -8.32 -11.85
C LEU A 13 10.32 -7.38 -10.64
N LEU A 14 11.27 -6.43 -10.54
CA LEU A 14 11.33 -5.48 -9.44
C LEU A 14 10.25 -4.40 -9.49
N THR A 15 9.92 -3.89 -10.68
CA THR A 15 9.03 -2.72 -10.85
C THR A 15 7.57 -3.09 -11.05
N GLU A 16 7.26 -4.35 -11.41
CA GLU A 16 5.90 -4.79 -11.74
C GLU A 16 5.54 -6.10 -11.05
N ASP A 17 6.26 -7.19 -11.34
CA ASP A 17 5.82 -8.54 -10.96
C ASP A 17 5.76 -8.74 -9.43
N PHE A 18 6.66 -8.08 -8.68
CA PHE A 18 6.63 -8.09 -7.21
C PHE A 18 5.32 -7.55 -6.61
N ALA A 19 4.62 -6.64 -7.29
CA ALA A 19 3.36 -6.12 -6.78
C ALA A 19 2.30 -7.24 -6.67
N GLY A 20 2.32 -8.21 -7.58
CA GLY A 20 1.42 -9.36 -7.56
C GLY A 20 1.78 -10.38 -6.46
N SER A 21 3.07 -10.69 -6.33
CA SER A 21 3.52 -11.72 -5.37
C SER A 21 3.63 -11.24 -3.93
N TYR A 22 3.99 -9.97 -3.72
CA TYR A 22 4.35 -9.42 -2.40
C TYR A 22 3.56 -8.17 -2.00
N GLY A 23 2.68 -7.64 -2.86
CA GLY A 23 1.86 -6.46 -2.55
C GLY A 23 2.63 -5.12 -2.59
N GLY A 24 3.83 -5.11 -3.17
CA GLY A 24 4.69 -3.94 -3.36
C GLY A 24 5.75 -4.16 -4.44
N CYS A 25 6.24 -3.08 -5.04
CA CYS A 25 7.27 -3.08 -6.08
C CYS A 25 8.14 -1.81 -5.95
N TRP A 26 9.25 -1.76 -6.67
CA TRP A 26 10.11 -0.58 -6.71
C TRP A 26 9.69 0.42 -7.78
N ALA A 27 9.63 1.69 -7.37
CA ALA A 27 9.49 2.83 -8.26
C ALA A 27 10.84 3.53 -8.39
N ILE A 28 11.23 3.86 -9.63
CA ILE A 28 12.43 4.65 -9.92
C ILE A 28 11.95 5.95 -10.55
N GLU A 29 12.26 7.07 -9.90
CA GLU A 29 11.90 8.40 -10.38
C GLU A 29 12.97 9.39 -9.88
N PRO A 30 13.72 10.06 -10.79
CA PRO A 30 14.78 10.98 -10.40
C PRO A 30 14.26 12.31 -9.83
N ASP A 31 13.03 12.69 -10.17
CA ASP A 31 12.42 13.93 -9.69
C ASP A 31 11.80 13.72 -8.29
N PRO A 32 12.27 14.46 -7.26
CA PRO A 32 11.78 14.30 -5.89
C PRO A 32 10.30 14.67 -5.72
N HIS A 33 9.77 15.61 -6.51
CA HIS A 33 8.36 15.95 -6.46
C HIS A 33 7.51 14.84 -7.08
N LYS A 34 7.93 14.30 -8.22
CA LYS A 34 7.18 13.21 -8.87
C LYS A 34 7.15 11.95 -8.02
N ILE A 35 8.25 11.59 -7.37
CA ILE A 35 8.24 10.42 -6.48
C ILE A 35 7.37 10.65 -5.24
N ALA A 36 7.35 11.88 -4.70
CA ALA A 36 6.45 12.24 -3.60
C ALA A 36 4.98 12.08 -3.98
N VAL A 37 4.58 12.59 -5.16
CA VAL A 37 3.22 12.42 -5.68
C VAL A 37 2.86 10.94 -5.83
N ARG A 38 3.73 10.13 -6.46
CA ARG A 38 3.49 8.68 -6.60
C ARG A 38 3.34 7.96 -5.26
N MET A 39 4.11 8.33 -4.24
CA MET A 39 3.97 7.76 -2.90
C MET A 39 2.60 8.09 -2.28
N ILE A 40 2.16 9.35 -2.42
CA ILE A 40 0.85 9.80 -1.91
C ILE A 40 -0.28 9.04 -2.61
N ASP A 41 -0.23 8.95 -3.94
CA ASP A 41 -1.24 8.25 -4.75
C ASP A 41 -1.34 6.77 -4.37
N HIS A 42 -0.20 6.10 -4.18
CA HIS A 42 -0.16 4.70 -3.74
C HIS A 42 -0.78 4.50 -2.35
N ILE A 43 -0.49 5.41 -1.41
CA ILE A 43 -1.09 5.39 -0.07
C ILE A 43 -2.60 5.61 -0.14
N GLN A 44 -3.07 6.55 -0.96
CA GLN A 44 -4.50 6.83 -1.13
C GLN A 44 -5.23 5.61 -1.72
N ALA A 45 -4.70 5.02 -2.80
CA ALA A 45 -5.26 3.81 -3.39
C ALA A 45 -5.34 2.64 -2.39
N LYS A 46 -4.32 2.50 -1.51
CA LYS A 46 -4.36 1.50 -0.42
C LYS A 46 -5.40 1.85 0.65
N ARG A 47 -5.54 3.12 1.04
CA ARG A 47 -6.57 3.56 2.01
C ARG A 47 -7.97 3.30 1.50
N GLU A 48 -8.22 3.51 0.22
CA GLU A 48 -9.50 3.21 -0.43
C GLU A 48 -9.78 1.71 -0.42
N LYS A 49 -8.82 0.88 -0.85
CA LYS A 49 -8.96 -0.59 -0.84
C LYS A 49 -9.20 -1.16 0.56
N LEU A 50 -8.64 -0.53 1.60
CA LEU A 50 -8.84 -0.93 3.00
C LEU A 50 -10.10 -0.30 3.64
N GLY A 51 -10.80 0.60 2.94
CA GLY A 51 -11.98 1.29 3.49
C GLY A 51 -11.68 2.27 4.63
N ILE A 52 -10.44 2.79 4.69
CA ILE A 52 -9.97 3.76 5.70
C ILE A 52 -9.69 5.15 5.10
N SER A 53 -10.21 5.42 3.90
CA SER A 53 -10.09 6.72 3.25
C SER A 53 -10.84 7.84 3.99
N LYS A 54 -11.85 7.49 4.80
CA LYS A 54 -12.63 8.40 5.63
C LYS A 54 -12.39 8.09 7.10
N ALA A 55 -12.40 9.12 7.94
CA ALA A 55 -12.40 8.95 9.38
C ALA A 55 -13.66 8.19 9.80
N LYS A 56 -13.49 7.03 10.45
CA LYS A 56 -14.58 6.34 11.13
C LYS A 56 -14.70 6.89 12.54
N GLU A 57 -15.92 6.94 13.05
CA GLU A 57 -16.18 7.27 14.45
C GLU A 57 -15.47 6.25 15.34
N ARG A 58 -14.73 6.74 16.34
CA ARG A 58 -14.01 5.89 17.29
C ARG A 58 -15.03 5.37 18.31
N VAL A 59 -15.43 4.12 18.16
CA VAL A 59 -16.31 3.46 19.12
C VAL A 59 -15.47 2.93 20.29
N LEU A 60 -15.82 3.34 21.51
CA LEU A 60 -15.26 2.74 22.72
C LEU A 60 -16.02 1.44 23.01
N PHE A 61 -15.38 0.30 22.77
CA PHE A 61 -15.97 -1.01 23.08
C PHE A 61 -15.77 -1.36 24.56
N ASP A 62 -16.87 -1.52 25.29
CA ASP A 62 -16.88 -2.07 26.65
C ASP A 62 -16.66 -3.60 26.65
N MET A 63 -16.67 -4.21 27.83
CA MET A 63 -16.43 -5.65 27.99
C MET A 63 -17.61 -6.52 27.53
N GLU A 64 -18.83 -5.97 27.51
CA GLU A 64 -20.04 -6.67 27.08
C GLU A 64 -20.08 -6.78 25.55
N MET A 65 -19.89 -5.66 24.84
CA MET A 65 -19.83 -5.62 23.37
C MET A 65 -18.72 -6.51 22.80
N ARG A 66 -17.57 -6.63 23.49
CA ARG A 66 -16.48 -7.51 23.03
C ARG A 66 -16.81 -9.00 23.12
N ARG A 67 -17.64 -9.41 24.08
CA ARG A 67 -18.06 -10.82 24.23
C ARG A 67 -19.03 -11.20 23.11
N GLU A 68 -20.01 -10.35 22.82
CA GLU A 68 -20.98 -10.57 21.74
C GLU A 68 -20.33 -10.71 20.36
N MET A 69 -19.19 -10.04 20.11
CA MET A 69 -18.46 -10.12 18.85
C MET A 69 -17.73 -11.46 18.61
N VAL A 70 -17.48 -12.25 19.65
CA VAL A 70 -16.73 -13.52 19.56
C VAL A 70 -17.67 -14.72 19.43
N ASP A 71 -18.90 -14.59 19.89
CA ASP A 71 -19.88 -15.68 20.00
C ASP A 71 -20.86 -15.78 18.79
N GLY A 72 -20.68 -14.95 17.75
CA GLY A 72 -21.49 -14.95 16.52
C GLY A 72 -20.70 -15.31 15.26
#